data_AF-A0A7V6LAX3-F1
#
_entry.id   AF-A0A7V6LAX3-F1
#
_cell.length_a   1.000
_cell.length_b   1.000
_cell.length_c   1.000
_cell.angle_alpha   90.00
_cell.angle_beta   90.00
_cell.angle_gamma   90.00
#
_symmetry.space_group_name_H-M   'P 1'
#
loop_
_entity.id
_entity.type
_entity.pdbx_description
1 polymer ?
#
loop_
_entity_poly.entity_id
_entity_poly.type
_entity_poly.pdbx_seq_one_letter_code
_entity_poly.pdbx_strand_id
1 'polypeptide(L)'
;MDYKQAAKDFCENEKQFHLGVIPTEQSNPITKNLSAIISRDTAEGVKCILDADVNIGPVAKKAFDSEEFKSLVNDIVRCMDERKTVLFSSVGASGRMAIQLDATWRRYFLELTQVLPQYSEKFIQLMKTTNSFTTGGDRALVQAVENFEDYMTFGARQIQEAGVGEGDVVIALAECGLSASINGSAIEADKQGCRTYYLFCNPKEILSKHLERCRKVFERENIIFMPLYVGNMAVSGSTRMQVTTVELLVAGAALEMAADIWLKKNLTAEEYSCLGTVSLTGDEYASEFERLSNDLRSGDALKGLARAVELEADTYNNNGLITYTTHNYLLDIMTDTTERQPTFTLPPFRKKGEEGPLSWAYVKDPLYPGDVAWKQLFLRPVKGLDWTVEDYIEMNASQSIIDNPPKVGSEEVFKYDIGNSSDPARWEKRPAGLVLVDINGSACDKAVSWFNKETPNFDFACAIRLGEIPKGSIAEKEIHVPVKLKKSSMNLMTHVMVKLAFNVLSTATMAKMGRVWGNWMIQVLPTNKKLVDRSTRIIANLMDIPYEKACEEFYKSVSLRQKGDEYRESFVVETLKRLGFNPEVER
;
A
#
# COMPACT_ATOMS: atom_id res chain seq x y z
N MET A 1 8.74 -32.97 -2.76
CA MET A 1 9.14 -33.02 -1.34
C MET A 1 7.98 -33.60 -0.56
N ASP A 2 8.22 -34.54 0.36
CA ASP A 2 7.18 -35.02 1.28
C ASP A 2 6.67 -33.84 2.14
N TYR A 3 5.34 -33.70 2.31
CA TYR A 3 4.75 -32.58 3.05
C TYR A 3 5.19 -32.54 4.51
N LYS A 4 5.43 -33.72 5.12
CA LYS A 4 5.97 -33.80 6.49
C LYS A 4 7.39 -33.27 6.58
N GLN A 5 8.21 -33.59 5.59
CA GLN A 5 9.58 -33.10 5.53
C GLN A 5 9.62 -31.58 5.28
N ALA A 6 8.74 -31.05 4.42
CA ALA A 6 8.61 -29.62 4.20
C ALA A 6 8.15 -28.86 5.46
N ALA A 7 7.16 -29.40 6.18
CA ALA A 7 6.69 -28.82 7.43
C ALA A 7 7.78 -28.83 8.52
N LYS A 8 8.49 -29.96 8.65
CA LYS A 8 9.62 -30.08 9.59
C LYS A 8 10.73 -29.10 9.26
N ASP A 9 11.12 -29.01 7.99
CA ASP A 9 12.14 -28.07 7.52
C ASP A 9 11.75 -26.61 7.85
N PHE A 10 10.50 -26.22 7.59
CA PHE A 10 10.02 -24.88 7.95
C PHE A 10 10.04 -24.62 9.46
N CYS A 11 9.68 -25.61 10.28
CA CYS A 11 9.68 -25.45 11.74
C CYS A 11 11.11 -25.41 12.32
N GLU A 12 12.04 -26.19 11.78
CA GLU A 12 13.39 -26.33 12.35
C GLU A 12 14.39 -25.33 11.78
N ASN A 13 14.27 -24.99 10.48
CA ASN A 13 15.31 -24.24 9.76
C ASN A 13 14.88 -22.82 9.40
N GLU A 14 13.58 -22.53 9.28
CA GLU A 14 13.07 -21.20 8.86
C GLU A 14 12.69 -20.27 10.03
N LYS A 15 13.43 -20.37 11.15
CA LYS A 15 13.11 -19.66 12.41
C LYS A 15 13.04 -18.14 12.30
N GLN A 16 13.74 -17.53 11.34
CA GLN A 16 13.67 -16.08 11.12
C GLN A 16 12.34 -15.62 10.48
N PHE A 17 11.44 -16.55 10.16
CA PHE A 17 10.11 -16.28 9.62
C PHE A 17 8.99 -16.66 10.60
N HIS A 18 9.33 -17.10 11.83
CA HIS A 18 8.34 -17.36 12.88
C HIS A 18 8.00 -16.06 13.62
N LEU A 19 6.95 -15.38 13.16
CA LEU A 19 6.70 -13.97 13.50
C LEU A 19 5.57 -13.76 14.51
N GLY A 20 5.04 -14.82 15.13
CA GLY A 20 3.92 -14.72 16.08
C GLY A 20 4.18 -13.85 17.32
N VAL A 21 5.46 -13.62 17.67
CA VAL A 21 5.87 -12.73 18.76
C VAL A 21 5.84 -11.24 18.37
N ILE A 22 5.75 -10.94 17.07
CA ILE A 22 5.76 -9.58 16.56
C ILE A 22 4.35 -8.99 16.69
N PRO A 23 4.16 -7.84 17.36
CA PRO A 23 2.83 -7.28 17.63
C PRO A 23 1.97 -7.03 16.38
N THR A 24 2.57 -6.59 15.26
CA THR A 24 1.84 -6.39 14.00
C THR A 24 1.27 -7.68 13.39
N GLU A 25 1.75 -8.84 13.82
CA GLU A 25 1.28 -10.18 13.40
C GLU A 25 0.29 -10.81 14.41
N GLN A 26 -0.02 -10.12 15.51
CA GLN A 26 -0.95 -10.57 16.54
C GLN A 26 -2.36 -9.99 16.30
N SER A 27 -3.38 -10.70 16.80
CA SER A 27 -4.76 -10.23 16.77
C SER A 27 -4.90 -8.91 17.52
N ASN A 28 -5.67 -7.97 16.98
CA ASN A 28 -5.98 -6.71 17.64
C ASN A 28 -7.19 -6.89 18.59
N PRO A 29 -7.07 -6.61 19.89
CA PRO A 29 -8.18 -6.72 20.84
C PRO A 29 -9.40 -5.86 20.51
N ILE A 30 -9.20 -4.69 19.87
CA ILE A 30 -10.26 -3.74 19.49
C ILE A 30 -11.18 -4.37 18.45
N THR A 31 -10.60 -5.06 17.46
CA THR A 31 -11.32 -5.58 16.29
C THR A 31 -11.60 -7.07 16.36
N LYS A 32 -11.34 -7.74 17.49
CA LYS A 32 -11.43 -9.21 17.63
C LYS A 32 -12.74 -9.83 17.11
N ASN A 33 -13.84 -9.08 17.18
CA ASN A 33 -15.18 -9.50 16.77
C ASN A 33 -15.61 -8.97 15.39
N LEU A 34 -14.68 -8.43 14.58
CA LEU A 34 -14.97 -7.75 13.32
C LEU A 34 -15.91 -8.56 12.41
N SER A 35 -15.58 -9.82 12.13
CA SER A 35 -16.39 -10.68 11.25
C SER A 35 -17.86 -10.85 11.69
N ALA A 36 -18.14 -10.88 12.99
CA ALA A 36 -19.48 -11.02 13.55
C ALA A 36 -20.24 -9.69 13.63
N ILE A 37 -19.51 -8.58 13.82
CA ILE A 37 -20.09 -7.23 13.78
C ILE A 37 -20.55 -6.92 12.35
N ILE A 38 -19.65 -7.10 11.37
CA ILE A 38 -19.91 -6.71 9.99
C ILE A 38 -20.95 -7.59 9.28
N SER A 39 -21.12 -8.85 9.71
CA SER A 39 -22.19 -9.71 9.19
C SER A 39 -23.58 -9.22 9.60
N ARG A 40 -23.69 -8.52 10.73
CA ARG A 40 -24.95 -7.97 11.26
C ARG A 40 -25.20 -6.55 10.78
N ASP A 41 -24.18 -5.70 10.81
CA ASP A 41 -24.26 -4.30 10.42
C ASP A 41 -22.96 -3.85 9.77
N THR A 42 -23.04 -3.49 8.49
CA THR A 42 -21.87 -3.06 7.71
C THR A 42 -21.30 -1.74 8.19
N ALA A 43 -22.13 -0.79 8.64
CA ALA A 43 -21.64 0.47 9.16
C ALA A 43 -20.87 0.25 10.46
N GLU A 44 -21.39 -0.57 11.38
CA GLU A 44 -20.64 -0.92 12.60
C GLU A 44 -19.36 -1.72 12.29
N GLY A 45 -19.36 -2.56 11.25
CA GLY A 45 -18.16 -3.25 10.77
C GLY A 45 -17.09 -2.29 10.22
N VAL A 46 -17.49 -1.31 9.40
CA VAL A 46 -16.63 -0.24 8.89
C VAL A 46 -16.04 0.58 10.05
N LYS A 47 -16.89 0.98 11.00
CA LYS A 47 -16.47 1.70 12.20
C LYS A 47 -15.48 0.88 13.04
N CYS A 48 -15.74 -0.42 13.23
CA CYS A 48 -14.86 -1.34 13.97
C CYS A 48 -13.45 -1.39 13.36
N ILE A 49 -13.33 -1.42 12.03
CA ILE A 49 -12.03 -1.39 11.35
C ILE A 49 -11.29 -0.07 11.65
N LEU A 50 -11.98 1.07 11.51
CA LEU A 50 -11.42 2.40 11.75
C LEU A 50 -11.08 2.64 13.23
N ASP A 51 -11.77 1.98 14.18
CA ASP A 51 -11.48 2.09 15.61
C ASP A 51 -10.06 1.58 15.97
N ALA A 52 -9.43 0.77 15.10
CA ALA A 52 -8.04 0.36 15.26
C ALA A 52 -7.01 1.48 14.99
N ASP A 53 -7.42 2.58 14.34
CA ASP A 53 -6.52 3.68 13.95
C ASP A 53 -6.23 4.67 15.10
N VAL A 54 -6.77 4.41 16.30
CA VAL A 54 -6.75 5.30 17.46
C VAL A 54 -5.35 5.81 17.86
N ASN A 55 -4.30 5.03 17.59
CA ASN A 55 -2.94 5.39 17.98
C ASN A 55 -2.17 6.16 16.89
N ILE A 56 -2.68 6.26 15.65
CA ILE A 56 -1.93 6.86 14.55
C ILE A 56 -1.67 8.35 14.82
N GLY A 57 -2.70 9.11 15.22
CA GLY A 57 -2.56 10.54 15.56
C GLY A 57 -1.53 10.80 16.67
N PRO A 58 -1.66 10.16 17.85
CA PRO A 58 -0.69 10.30 18.94
C PRO A 58 0.74 9.89 18.57
N VAL A 59 0.91 8.81 17.81
CA VAL A 59 2.25 8.35 17.36
C VAL A 59 2.86 9.31 16.35
N ALA A 60 2.06 9.81 15.39
CA ALA A 60 2.52 10.81 14.43
C ALA A 60 2.94 12.10 15.14
N LYS A 61 2.15 12.60 16.09
CA LYS A 61 2.52 13.75 16.92
C LYS A 61 3.86 13.57 17.62
N LYS A 62 4.04 12.44 18.29
CA LYS A 62 5.31 12.11 18.95
C LYS A 62 6.48 12.08 17.97
N ALA A 63 6.26 11.54 16.76
CA ALA A 63 7.27 11.55 15.71
C ALA A 63 7.60 12.98 15.26
N PHE A 64 6.61 13.84 15.05
CA PHE A 64 6.83 15.23 14.64
C PHE A 64 7.61 16.06 15.66
N ASP A 65 7.43 15.79 16.95
CA ASP A 65 8.14 16.49 18.03
C ASP A 65 9.61 16.06 18.18
N SER A 66 9.99 14.93 17.56
CA SER A 66 11.31 14.32 17.69
C SER A 66 12.42 15.10 16.96
N GLU A 67 13.65 14.97 17.45
CA GLU A 67 14.82 15.57 16.78
C GLU A 67 15.14 14.85 15.47
N GLU A 68 14.84 13.55 15.38
CA GLU A 68 15.00 12.74 14.18
C GLU A 68 14.11 13.27 13.05
N PHE A 69 12.85 13.60 13.33
CA PHE A 69 11.96 14.18 12.33
C PHE A 69 12.38 15.58 11.90
N LYS A 70 12.80 16.43 12.84
CA LYS A 70 13.34 17.77 12.52
C LYS A 70 14.60 17.66 11.65
N SER A 71 15.47 16.70 11.97
CA SER A 71 16.65 16.39 11.15
C SER A 71 16.25 15.94 9.75
N LEU A 72 15.24 15.06 9.62
CA LEU A 72 14.75 14.60 8.32
C LEU A 72 14.28 15.78 7.46
N VAL A 73 13.44 16.66 8.02
CA VAL A 73 12.95 17.86 7.32
C VAL A 73 14.12 18.74 6.87
N ASN A 74 15.09 19.01 7.76
CA ASN A 74 16.25 19.83 7.44
C ASN A 74 17.15 19.19 6.37
N ASP A 75 17.33 17.88 6.41
CA ASP A 75 18.10 17.14 5.41
C ASP A 75 17.41 17.15 4.05
N ILE A 76 16.08 17.09 3.99
CA ILE A 76 15.33 17.28 2.74
C ILE A 76 15.53 18.70 2.20
N VAL A 77 15.44 19.73 3.05
CA VAL A 77 15.71 21.13 2.66
C VAL A 77 17.14 21.28 2.13
N ARG A 78 18.13 20.65 2.78
CA ARG A 78 19.52 20.61 2.31
C ARG A 78 19.61 19.95 0.93
N CYS A 79 18.95 18.80 0.72
CA CYS A 79 18.93 18.16 -0.59
C CYS A 79 18.32 19.05 -1.68
N MET A 80 17.27 19.82 -1.35
CA MET A 80 16.72 20.81 -2.25
C MET A 80 17.75 21.89 -2.62
N ASP A 81 18.44 22.47 -1.63
CA ASP A 81 19.45 23.51 -1.84
C ASP A 81 20.67 23.00 -2.64
N GLU A 82 21.17 21.80 -2.32
CA GLU A 82 22.37 21.20 -2.89
C GLU A 82 22.12 20.38 -4.17
N ARG A 83 20.86 20.28 -4.61
CA ARG A 83 20.42 19.44 -5.74
C ARG A 83 20.81 17.96 -5.56
N LYS A 84 20.74 17.49 -4.31
CA LYS A 84 20.90 16.09 -3.92
C LYS A 84 19.57 15.35 -3.95
N THR A 85 19.63 14.03 -3.89
CA THR A 85 18.48 13.14 -3.98
C THR A 85 17.98 12.75 -2.58
N VAL A 86 16.66 12.74 -2.44
CA VAL A 86 15.92 12.07 -1.37
C VAL A 86 15.30 10.81 -1.97
N LEU A 87 15.88 9.65 -1.67
CA LEU A 87 15.45 8.37 -2.18
C LEU A 87 14.57 7.64 -1.17
N PHE A 88 13.35 7.29 -1.58
CA PHE A 88 12.53 6.31 -0.88
C PHE A 88 12.92 4.89 -1.29
N SER A 89 13.33 4.07 -0.33
CA SER A 89 13.52 2.63 -0.49
C SER A 89 12.45 1.87 0.30
N SER A 90 11.78 0.92 -0.35
CA SER A 90 10.51 0.36 0.15
C SER A 90 10.14 -0.96 -0.53
N VAL A 91 9.19 -1.70 0.06
CA VAL A 91 8.65 -2.95 -0.49
C VAL A 91 7.15 -3.00 -0.32
N GLY A 92 6.46 -3.89 -1.03
CA GLY A 92 5.05 -4.13 -0.76
C GLY A 92 4.19 -2.86 -0.75
N ALA A 93 3.38 -2.70 0.30
CA ALA A 93 2.44 -1.60 0.46
C ALA A 93 3.16 -0.26 0.60
N SER A 94 4.22 -0.22 1.42
CA SER A 94 5.10 0.95 1.54
C SER A 94 5.79 1.30 0.21
N GLY A 95 6.05 0.29 -0.64
CA GLY A 95 6.55 0.42 -2.01
C GLY A 95 5.66 1.28 -2.89
N ARG A 96 4.38 0.92 -2.92
CA ARG A 96 3.35 1.63 -3.69
C ARG A 96 3.14 3.05 -3.14
N MET A 97 3.17 3.20 -1.81
CA MET A 97 3.12 4.49 -1.13
C MET A 97 4.35 5.38 -1.42
N ALA A 98 5.56 4.81 -1.52
CA ALA A 98 6.77 5.56 -1.87
C ALA A 98 6.68 6.15 -3.28
N ILE A 99 6.14 5.36 -4.23
CA ILE A 99 5.86 5.85 -5.59
C ILE A 99 4.84 6.99 -5.54
N GLN A 100 3.82 6.89 -4.69
CA GLN A 100 2.84 7.95 -4.48
C GLN A 100 3.46 9.24 -3.93
N LEU A 101 4.31 9.15 -2.90
CA LEU A 101 5.01 10.31 -2.33
C LEU A 101 5.93 10.98 -3.36
N ASP A 102 6.67 10.21 -4.15
CA ASP A 102 7.52 10.72 -5.23
C ASP A 102 6.70 11.41 -6.33
N ALA A 103 5.59 10.78 -6.77
CA ALA A 103 4.72 11.35 -7.80
C ALA A 103 4.01 12.64 -7.34
N THR A 104 3.56 12.69 -6.08
CA THR A 104 2.87 13.87 -5.51
C THR A 104 3.83 15.04 -5.30
N TRP A 105 5.06 14.79 -4.84
CA TRP A 105 6.14 15.80 -4.82
C TRP A 105 6.40 16.38 -6.21
N ARG A 106 6.57 15.49 -7.20
CA ARG A 106 6.80 15.87 -8.60
C ARG A 106 5.67 16.72 -9.15
N ARG A 107 4.44 16.31 -8.90
CA ARG A 107 3.23 17.01 -9.35
C ARG A 107 3.17 18.41 -8.76
N TYR A 108 3.39 18.57 -7.45
CA TYR A 108 3.34 19.87 -6.79
C TYR A 108 4.30 20.89 -7.42
N PHE A 109 5.59 20.56 -7.55
CA PHE A 109 6.55 21.47 -8.16
C PHE A 109 6.29 21.72 -9.65
N LEU A 110 5.74 20.74 -10.37
CA LEU A 110 5.31 20.94 -11.76
C LEU A 110 4.15 21.94 -11.84
N GLU A 111 3.16 21.84 -10.95
CA GLU A 111 2.02 22.76 -10.91
C GLU A 111 2.44 24.18 -10.52
N LEU A 112 3.42 24.33 -9.64
CA LEU A 112 3.98 25.63 -9.27
C LEU A 112 4.56 26.41 -10.48
N THR A 113 4.95 25.73 -11.57
CA THR A 113 5.40 26.40 -12.81
C THR A 113 4.30 27.25 -13.45
N GLN A 114 3.03 26.93 -13.21
CA GLN A 114 1.89 27.70 -13.71
C GLN A 114 1.56 28.88 -12.80
N VAL A 115 1.87 28.77 -11.50
CA VAL A 115 1.59 29.81 -10.50
C VAL A 115 2.67 30.89 -10.50
N LEU A 116 3.95 30.50 -10.57
CA LEU A 116 5.09 31.42 -10.61
C LEU A 116 6.02 31.05 -11.80
N PRO A 117 5.64 31.41 -13.04
CA PRO A 117 6.36 31.00 -14.25
C PRO A 117 7.84 31.40 -14.29
N GLN A 118 8.21 32.49 -13.62
CA GLN A 118 9.59 32.97 -13.53
C GLN A 118 10.53 31.98 -12.81
N TYR A 119 10.00 31.07 -11.99
CA TYR A 119 10.77 30.03 -11.29
C TYR A 119 10.70 28.65 -11.97
N SER A 120 10.11 28.54 -13.16
CA SER A 120 9.82 27.25 -13.80
C SER A 120 11.04 26.33 -13.88
N GLU A 121 12.20 26.83 -14.30
CA GLU A 121 13.42 26.03 -14.37
C GLU A 121 13.83 25.49 -12.98
N LYS A 122 13.74 26.33 -11.95
CA LYS A 122 14.07 25.98 -10.57
C LYS A 122 13.10 24.93 -10.03
N PHE A 123 11.80 25.06 -10.29
CA PHE A 123 10.81 24.07 -9.87
C PHE A 123 10.93 22.74 -10.62
N ILE A 124 11.27 22.75 -11.91
CA ILE A 124 11.59 21.53 -12.69
C ILE A 124 12.86 20.83 -12.15
N GLN A 125 13.79 21.56 -11.54
CA GLN A 125 14.90 20.93 -10.82
C GLN A 125 14.42 20.33 -9.49
N LEU A 126 13.65 21.07 -8.69
CA LEU A 126 13.16 20.61 -7.39
C LEU A 126 12.22 19.42 -7.48
N MET A 127 11.41 19.31 -8.54
CA MET A 127 10.57 18.13 -8.74
C MET A 127 11.41 16.83 -8.80
N LYS A 128 12.71 16.92 -9.13
CA LYS A 128 13.63 15.77 -9.21
C LYS A 128 14.36 15.49 -7.90
N THR A 129 14.14 16.28 -6.84
CA THR A 129 14.74 16.05 -5.53
C THR A 129 14.31 14.71 -4.94
N THR A 130 13.05 14.29 -5.14
CA THR A 130 12.61 12.97 -4.70
C THR A 130 12.78 11.91 -5.76
N ASN A 131 12.99 10.68 -5.31
CA ASN A 131 12.97 9.49 -6.14
C ASN A 131 12.45 8.31 -5.35
N SER A 132 11.88 7.30 -6.04
CA SER A 132 11.42 6.06 -5.42
C SER A 132 12.04 4.84 -6.10
N PHE A 133 12.38 3.85 -5.27
CA PHE A 133 12.68 2.48 -5.69
C PHE A 133 11.95 1.50 -4.76
N THR A 134 11.17 0.61 -5.37
CA THR A 134 10.49 -0.48 -4.67
C THR A 134 11.08 -1.81 -5.08
N THR A 135 11.25 -2.74 -4.15
CA THR A 135 11.54 -4.13 -4.51
C THR A 135 10.38 -4.68 -5.36
N GLY A 136 10.70 -5.24 -6.53
CA GLY A 136 9.74 -5.62 -7.58
C GLY A 136 9.55 -4.61 -8.70
N GLY A 137 10.19 -3.43 -8.62
CA GLY A 137 10.07 -2.35 -9.61
C GLY A 137 8.68 -1.70 -9.65
N ASP A 138 8.49 -0.72 -10.53
CA ASP A 138 7.20 -0.01 -10.68
C ASP A 138 6.05 -0.96 -11.08
N ARG A 139 6.36 -2.13 -11.64
CA ARG A 139 5.39 -3.22 -11.90
C ARG A 139 4.70 -3.73 -10.63
N ALA A 140 5.32 -3.55 -9.46
CA ALA A 140 4.70 -3.86 -8.17
C ALA A 140 3.40 -3.07 -7.91
N LEU A 141 3.10 -2.03 -8.68
CA LEU A 141 1.81 -1.33 -8.63
C LEU A 141 0.63 -2.14 -9.12
N VAL A 142 0.83 -3.18 -9.93
CA VAL A 142 -0.25 -3.98 -10.54
C VAL A 142 -0.19 -5.46 -10.20
N GLN A 143 0.96 -5.94 -9.74
CA GLN A 143 1.11 -7.30 -9.24
C GLN A 143 2.26 -7.39 -8.24
N ALA A 144 1.98 -7.94 -7.05
CA ALA A 144 2.95 -8.07 -5.98
C ALA A 144 4.08 -9.08 -6.32
N VAL A 145 5.27 -8.87 -5.73
CA VAL A 145 6.45 -9.74 -5.86
C VAL A 145 7.02 -10.03 -4.47
N GLU A 146 6.23 -10.72 -3.67
CA GLU A 146 6.49 -10.87 -2.23
C GLU A 146 7.75 -11.68 -1.88
N ASN A 147 8.16 -12.61 -2.74
CA ASN A 147 9.34 -13.44 -2.51
C ASN A 147 10.66 -12.65 -2.64
N PHE A 148 10.66 -11.46 -3.23
CA PHE A 148 11.86 -10.63 -3.35
C PHE A 148 12.22 -9.92 -2.04
N GLU A 149 11.24 -9.74 -1.15
CA GLU A 149 11.42 -9.05 0.13
C GLU A 149 12.31 -9.84 1.11
N ASP A 150 12.54 -11.13 0.82
CA ASP A 150 13.31 -12.07 1.66
C ASP A 150 14.84 -11.93 1.48
N TYR A 151 15.33 -11.07 0.57
CA TYR A 151 16.76 -10.95 0.24
C TYR A 151 17.33 -9.56 0.58
N MET A 152 18.25 -9.48 1.54
CA MET A 152 19.00 -8.23 1.82
C MET A 152 19.83 -7.76 0.63
N THR A 153 20.37 -8.70 -0.16
CA THR A 153 21.19 -8.40 -1.34
C THR A 153 20.40 -7.66 -2.42
N PHE A 154 19.11 -7.95 -2.57
CA PHE A 154 18.27 -7.28 -3.56
C PHE A 154 18.11 -5.80 -3.21
N GLY A 155 17.77 -5.49 -1.97
CA GLY A 155 17.66 -4.10 -1.53
C GLY A 155 18.99 -3.35 -1.57
N ALA A 156 20.12 -4.01 -1.29
CA ALA A 156 21.45 -3.42 -1.45
C ALA A 156 21.74 -3.07 -2.92
N ARG A 157 21.47 -4.00 -3.85
CA ARG A 157 21.64 -3.77 -5.29
C ARG A 157 20.80 -2.60 -5.78
N GLN A 158 19.56 -2.47 -5.31
CA GLN A 158 18.71 -1.32 -5.67
C GLN A 158 19.28 0.03 -5.22
N ILE A 159 19.96 0.10 -4.06
CA ILE A 159 20.65 1.32 -3.63
C ILE A 159 21.82 1.65 -4.56
N GLN A 160 22.61 0.64 -4.93
CA GLN A 160 23.72 0.80 -5.88
C GLN A 160 23.22 1.30 -7.24
N GLU A 161 22.13 0.74 -7.76
CA GLU A 161 21.52 1.14 -9.04
C GLU A 161 20.85 2.52 -8.98
N ALA A 162 20.37 2.92 -7.80
CA ALA A 162 19.86 4.27 -7.61
C ALA A 162 20.95 5.35 -7.70
N GLY A 163 22.22 4.98 -7.54
CA GLY A 163 23.37 5.87 -7.66
C GLY A 163 23.42 6.96 -6.57
N VAL A 164 22.80 6.71 -5.42
CA VAL A 164 22.84 7.60 -4.26
C VAL A 164 24.16 7.43 -3.49
N GLY A 165 24.64 8.49 -2.85
CA GLY A 165 25.86 8.43 -2.04
C GLY A 165 25.97 9.58 -1.06
N GLU A 166 27.20 10.02 -0.78
CA GLU A 166 27.45 11.13 0.14
C GLU A 166 26.65 12.39 -0.22
N GLY A 167 25.95 12.93 0.78
CA GLY A 167 25.07 14.10 0.64
C GLY A 167 23.64 13.77 0.20
N ASP A 168 23.38 12.57 -0.32
CA ASP A 168 22.01 12.10 -0.57
C ASP A 168 21.37 11.60 0.73
N VAL A 169 20.04 11.56 0.73
CA VAL A 169 19.22 11.06 1.82
C VAL A 169 18.50 9.81 1.35
N VAL A 170 18.55 8.74 2.16
CA VAL A 170 17.75 7.54 1.94
C VAL A 170 16.72 7.41 3.06
N ILE A 171 15.45 7.37 2.69
CA ILE A 171 14.33 7.09 3.59
C ILE A 171 13.93 5.63 3.35
N ALA A 172 14.37 4.74 4.23
CA ALA A 172 14.00 3.35 4.27
C ALA A 172 12.65 3.19 4.97
N LEU A 173 11.59 2.97 4.19
CA LEU A 173 10.24 2.69 4.66
C LEU A 173 10.15 1.18 4.93
N ALA A 174 10.45 0.79 6.17
CA ALA A 174 10.63 -0.62 6.52
C ALA A 174 9.34 -1.31 6.97
N GLU A 175 8.18 -0.64 6.89
CA GLU A 175 6.89 -1.08 7.39
C GLU A 175 6.99 -1.57 8.84
N CYS A 176 7.11 -2.89 9.02
CA CYS A 176 7.21 -3.56 10.32
C CYS A 176 8.64 -3.76 10.80
N GLY A 177 9.65 -3.30 10.05
CA GLY A 177 11.07 -3.57 10.28
C GLY A 177 11.49 -5.01 9.93
N LEU A 178 10.63 -5.75 9.22
CA LEU A 178 10.77 -7.19 8.99
C LEU A 178 11.38 -7.55 7.63
N SER A 179 11.27 -6.66 6.64
CA SER A 179 11.72 -6.93 5.27
C SER A 179 13.23 -7.04 5.21
N ALA A 180 13.74 -8.16 4.71
CA ALA A 180 15.17 -8.34 4.54
C ALA A 180 15.71 -7.36 3.48
N SER A 181 14.97 -7.17 2.39
CA SER A 181 15.33 -6.22 1.34
C SER A 181 15.58 -4.81 1.89
N ILE A 182 14.65 -4.26 2.69
CA ILE A 182 14.82 -2.90 3.24
C ILE A 182 15.95 -2.80 4.26
N ASN A 183 16.15 -3.84 5.06
CA ASN A 183 17.33 -3.88 5.94
C ASN A 183 18.63 -3.85 5.13
N GLY A 184 18.66 -4.55 3.99
CA GLY A 184 19.77 -4.51 3.04
C GLY A 184 19.97 -3.12 2.42
N SER A 185 18.89 -2.47 1.96
CA SER A 185 18.94 -1.11 1.44
C SER A 185 19.47 -0.11 2.47
N ALA A 186 18.97 -0.14 3.70
CA ALA A 186 19.39 0.81 4.74
C ALA A 186 20.88 0.63 5.09
N ILE A 187 21.35 -0.62 5.20
CA ILE A 187 22.76 -0.91 5.47
C ILE A 187 23.65 -0.47 4.31
N GLU A 188 23.22 -0.71 3.06
CA GLU A 188 24.00 -0.33 1.89
C GLU A 188 24.06 1.19 1.70
N ALA A 189 22.96 1.90 1.93
CA ALA A 189 22.91 3.36 1.89
C ALA A 189 23.88 3.97 2.90
N ASP A 190 23.89 3.46 4.13
CA ASP A 190 24.82 3.89 5.17
C ASP A 190 26.29 3.59 4.79
N LYS A 191 26.58 2.42 4.21
CA LYS A 191 27.94 2.12 3.69
C LYS A 191 28.39 3.08 2.59
N GLN A 192 27.47 3.56 1.75
CA GLN A 192 27.75 4.53 0.68
C GLN A 192 27.81 5.98 1.18
N GLY A 193 27.67 6.21 2.48
CA GLY A 193 27.74 7.54 3.09
C GLY A 193 26.45 8.35 2.97
N CYS A 194 25.34 7.72 2.59
CA CYS A 194 24.04 8.39 2.58
C CYS A 194 23.56 8.68 4.00
N ARG A 195 22.92 9.84 4.18
CA ARG A 195 22.15 10.10 5.41
C ARG A 195 20.92 9.21 5.38
N THR A 196 20.83 8.24 6.29
CA THR A 196 19.82 7.17 6.21
C THR A 196 18.83 7.25 7.37
N TYR A 197 17.54 7.37 7.03
CA TYR A 197 16.41 7.33 7.96
C TYR A 197 15.67 6.00 7.81
N TYR A 198 15.39 5.34 8.93
CA TYR A 198 14.72 4.04 8.97
C TYR A 198 13.41 4.15 9.73
N LEU A 199 12.29 4.16 9.01
CA LEU A 199 10.94 4.25 9.57
C LEU A 199 10.39 2.84 9.76
N PHE A 200 9.88 2.53 10.95
CA PHE A 200 9.42 1.17 11.29
C PHE A 200 8.37 1.14 12.39
N CYS A 201 7.44 0.19 12.29
CA CYS A 201 6.24 0.10 13.11
C CYS A 201 6.20 -1.15 14.01
N ASN A 202 7.31 -1.46 14.68
CA ASN A 202 7.36 -2.49 15.74
C ASN A 202 8.36 -2.09 16.83
N PRO A 203 8.22 -2.61 18.06
CA PRO A 203 9.24 -2.41 19.09
C PRO A 203 10.60 -2.97 18.66
N LYS A 204 11.62 -2.11 18.66
CA LYS A 204 13.00 -2.46 18.27
C LYS A 204 13.52 -3.66 19.06
N GLU A 205 13.25 -3.70 20.36
CA GLU A 205 13.74 -4.72 21.28
C GLU A 205 13.20 -6.11 20.91
N ILE A 206 11.94 -6.20 20.48
CA ILE A 206 11.33 -7.46 20.03
C ILE A 206 11.98 -7.90 18.71
N LEU A 207 12.11 -6.98 17.74
CA LEU A 207 12.74 -7.27 16.46
C LEU A 207 14.18 -7.76 16.64
N SER A 208 15.01 -7.02 17.39
CA SER A 208 16.41 -7.36 17.63
C SER A 208 16.57 -8.68 18.40
N LYS A 209 15.69 -8.97 19.37
CA LYS A 209 15.77 -10.22 20.12
C LYS A 209 15.52 -11.45 19.24
N HIS A 210 14.57 -11.36 18.32
CA HIS A 210 14.06 -12.52 17.59
C HIS A 210 14.61 -12.66 16.17
N LEU A 211 15.04 -11.58 15.53
CA LEU A 211 15.40 -11.56 14.12
C LEU A 211 16.83 -11.06 13.92
N GLU A 212 17.70 -11.97 13.46
CA GLU A 212 19.10 -11.65 13.17
C GLU A 212 19.24 -10.56 12.10
N ARG A 213 18.44 -10.64 11.03
CA ARG A 213 18.42 -9.62 9.97
C ARG A 213 18.07 -8.22 10.50
N CYS A 214 17.23 -8.12 11.53
CA CYS A 214 16.87 -6.85 12.16
C CYS A 214 18.01 -6.34 13.05
N ARG A 215 18.72 -7.23 13.78
CA ARG A 215 19.91 -6.84 14.55
C ARG A 215 20.96 -6.16 13.68
N LYS A 216 21.25 -6.72 12.51
CA LYS A 216 22.24 -6.19 11.57
C LYS A 216 21.99 -4.73 11.19
N VAL A 217 20.74 -4.32 10.99
CA VAL A 217 20.41 -2.92 10.68
C VAL A 217 20.42 -2.07 11.95
N PHE A 218 19.87 -2.56 13.06
CA PHE A 218 19.77 -1.81 14.32
C PHE A 218 21.10 -1.60 15.06
N GLU A 219 22.15 -2.34 14.70
CA GLU A 219 23.54 -2.19 15.16
C GLU A 219 24.31 -1.10 14.39
N ARG A 220 23.75 -0.53 13.31
CA ARG A 220 24.38 0.57 12.58
C ARG A 220 24.20 1.89 13.36
N GLU A 221 25.31 2.51 13.75
CA GLU A 221 25.32 3.73 14.56
C GLU A 221 24.90 5.00 13.78
N ASN A 222 25.10 5.00 12.46
CA ASN A 222 24.85 6.16 11.59
C ASN A 222 23.43 6.20 11.01
N ILE A 223 22.65 5.13 11.18
CA ILE A 223 21.25 5.08 10.74
C ILE A 223 20.37 5.74 11.80
N ILE A 224 19.48 6.63 11.35
CA ILE A 224 18.55 7.35 12.22
C ILE A 224 17.25 6.57 12.26
N PHE A 225 16.91 6.04 13.43
CA PHE A 225 15.73 5.20 13.61
C PHE A 225 14.52 6.02 14.03
N MET A 226 13.42 5.90 13.29
CA MET A 226 12.15 6.58 13.55
C MET A 226 11.07 5.56 13.89
N PRO A 227 10.82 5.27 15.18
CA PRO A 227 9.82 4.30 15.61
C PRO A 227 8.40 4.88 15.45
N LEU A 228 7.57 4.19 14.67
CA LEU A 228 6.19 4.54 14.34
C LEU A 228 5.20 3.44 14.78
N TYR A 229 5.48 2.75 15.89
CA TYR A 229 4.64 1.66 16.36
C TYR A 229 3.25 2.15 16.83
N VAL A 230 2.20 1.74 16.11
CA VAL A 230 0.79 2.13 16.33
C VAL A 230 -0.07 1.03 16.98
N GLY A 231 0.52 -0.11 17.33
CA GLY A 231 -0.20 -1.27 17.87
C GLY A 231 -0.50 -2.35 16.82
N ASN A 232 -1.43 -3.23 17.15
CA ASN A 232 -1.81 -4.37 16.31
C ASN A 232 -2.71 -3.92 15.15
N MET A 233 -2.68 -4.62 14.02
CA MET A 233 -3.45 -4.27 12.83
C MET A 233 -4.94 -4.57 12.98
N ALA A 234 -5.82 -3.78 12.35
CA ALA A 234 -7.27 -4.02 12.38
C ALA A 234 -7.64 -5.45 11.94
N VAL A 235 -6.94 -5.94 10.90
CA VAL A 235 -6.89 -7.35 10.53
C VAL A 235 -5.46 -7.81 10.72
N SER A 236 -5.27 -8.87 11.50
CA SER A 236 -3.95 -9.35 11.92
C SER A 236 -3.00 -9.54 10.73
N GLY A 237 -1.81 -8.95 10.80
CA GLY A 237 -0.79 -8.99 9.75
C GLY A 237 -1.03 -8.10 8.52
N SER A 238 -2.13 -7.33 8.45
CA SER A 238 -2.43 -6.45 7.32
C SER A 238 -1.70 -5.10 7.43
N THR A 239 -0.41 -5.08 7.11
CA THR A 239 0.48 -3.91 7.24
C THR A 239 0.13 -2.76 6.27
N ARG A 240 -0.55 -3.06 5.16
CA ARG A 240 -1.12 -2.05 4.25
C ARG A 240 -2.12 -1.09 4.90
N MET A 241 -2.58 -1.38 6.12
CA MET A 241 -3.51 -0.55 6.88
C MET A 241 -2.73 0.42 7.77
N GLN A 242 -2.79 0.25 9.09
CA GLN A 242 -2.29 1.21 10.08
C GLN A 242 -0.81 1.60 9.87
N VAL A 243 0.05 0.63 9.56
CA VAL A 243 1.50 0.83 9.36
C VAL A 243 1.76 1.81 8.21
N THR A 244 1.28 1.50 7.01
CA THR A 244 1.50 2.42 5.88
C THR A 244 0.72 3.72 6.01
N THR A 245 -0.37 3.78 6.78
CA THR A 245 -1.06 5.05 7.06
C THR A 245 -0.20 5.99 7.89
N VAL A 246 0.44 5.51 8.97
CA VAL A 246 1.32 6.35 9.80
C VAL A 246 2.61 6.71 9.06
N GLU A 247 3.16 5.80 8.24
CA GLU A 247 4.31 6.11 7.40
C GLU A 247 3.97 7.17 6.34
N LEU A 248 2.82 7.07 5.66
CA LEU A 248 2.35 8.08 4.70
C LEU A 248 2.25 9.46 5.37
N LEU A 249 1.60 9.51 6.53
CA LEU A 249 1.40 10.76 7.28
C LEU A 249 2.73 11.38 7.69
N VAL A 250 3.65 10.59 8.25
CA VAL A 250 4.94 11.11 8.75
C VAL A 250 5.88 11.49 7.60
N ALA A 251 6.10 10.60 6.64
CA ALA A 251 7.00 10.88 5.52
C ALA A 251 6.46 12.00 4.61
N GLY A 252 5.14 12.01 4.36
CA GLY A 252 4.49 13.07 3.58
C GLY A 252 4.55 14.43 4.27
N ALA A 253 4.33 14.49 5.59
CA ALA A 253 4.46 15.75 6.33
C ALA A 253 5.89 16.28 6.29
N ALA A 254 6.89 15.40 6.36
CA ALA A 254 8.29 15.81 6.22
C ALA A 254 8.58 16.48 4.87
N LEU A 255 8.03 15.94 3.78
CA LEU A 255 8.12 16.53 2.45
C LEU A 255 7.44 17.91 2.39
N GLU A 256 6.17 18.02 2.79
CA GLU A 256 5.44 19.29 2.73
C GLU A 256 6.09 20.37 3.61
N MET A 257 6.56 20.02 4.82
CA MET A 257 7.26 20.94 5.71
C MET A 257 8.62 21.38 5.13
N ALA A 258 9.36 20.48 4.49
CA ALA A 258 10.62 20.85 3.83
C ALA A 258 10.38 21.78 2.64
N ALA A 259 9.37 21.49 1.81
CA ALA A 259 8.96 22.36 0.72
C ALA A 259 8.58 23.75 1.23
N ASP A 260 7.80 23.84 2.30
CA ASP A 260 7.39 25.10 2.92
C ASP A 260 8.58 25.94 3.43
N ILE A 261 9.49 25.32 4.18
CA ILE A 261 10.71 25.99 4.66
C ILE A 261 11.53 26.53 3.49
N TRP A 262 11.73 25.69 2.47
CA TRP A 262 12.52 26.08 1.30
C TRP A 262 11.84 27.23 0.52
N LEU A 263 10.53 27.17 0.29
CA LEU A 263 9.78 28.18 -0.45
C LEU A 263 9.76 29.51 0.31
N LYS A 264 9.54 29.52 1.63
CA LYS A 264 9.62 30.74 2.46
C LYS A 264 11.00 31.41 2.41
N LYS A 265 12.07 30.61 2.32
CA LYS A 265 13.45 31.10 2.21
C LYS A 265 13.78 31.67 0.82
N ASN A 266 13.15 31.15 -0.23
CA ASN A 266 13.57 31.39 -1.62
C ASN A 266 12.61 32.26 -2.44
N LEU A 267 11.43 32.59 -1.92
CA LEU A 267 10.45 33.46 -2.54
C LEU A 267 10.27 34.75 -1.73
N THR A 268 9.82 35.81 -2.39
CA THR A 268 9.36 37.00 -1.67
C THR A 268 8.06 36.69 -0.90
N ALA A 269 7.73 37.53 0.09
CA ALA A 269 6.49 37.36 0.86
C ALA A 269 5.24 37.44 -0.03
N GLU A 270 5.25 38.30 -1.06
CA GLU A 270 4.16 38.43 -2.03
C GLU A 270 4.01 37.16 -2.88
N GLU A 271 5.10 36.63 -3.43
CA GLU A 271 5.08 35.40 -4.22
C GLU A 271 4.66 34.18 -3.40
N TYR A 272 5.16 34.06 -2.17
CA TYR A 272 4.76 32.98 -1.27
C TYR A 272 3.27 33.03 -0.93
N SER A 273 2.68 34.23 -0.79
CA SER A 273 1.25 34.39 -0.52
C SER A 273 0.33 33.85 -1.62
N CYS A 274 0.84 33.72 -2.86
CA CYS A 274 0.11 33.14 -3.98
C CYS A 274 -0.02 31.61 -3.91
N LEU A 275 0.75 30.93 -3.05
CA LEU A 275 0.81 29.46 -3.01
C LEU A 275 -0.30 28.83 -2.16
N GLY A 276 -1.02 29.62 -1.37
CA GLY A 276 -1.93 29.11 -0.34
C GLY A 276 -1.17 28.44 0.80
N THR A 277 -1.79 27.47 1.46
CA THR A 277 -1.17 26.71 2.54
C THR A 277 -0.25 25.63 1.96
N VAL A 278 1.07 25.77 2.17
CA VAL A 278 2.06 24.80 1.69
C VAL A 278 2.17 23.60 2.62
N SER A 279 2.27 23.82 3.92
CA SER A 279 2.33 22.77 4.94
C SER A 279 1.45 23.10 6.13
N LEU A 280 1.08 22.07 6.88
CA LEU A 280 0.55 22.20 8.23
C LEU A 280 1.71 22.07 9.23
N THR A 281 1.48 22.50 10.47
CA THR A 281 2.38 22.13 11.57
C THR A 281 2.20 20.65 11.95
N GLY A 282 3.19 20.06 12.61
CA GLY A 282 3.09 18.67 13.09
C GLY A 282 1.86 18.43 13.97
N ASP A 283 1.57 19.36 14.88
CA ASP A 283 0.36 19.33 15.72
C ASP A 283 -0.93 19.35 14.89
N GLU A 284 -0.96 20.15 13.81
CA GLU A 284 -2.10 20.22 12.93
C GLU A 284 -2.28 18.95 12.10
N TYR A 285 -1.21 18.34 11.57
CA TYR A 285 -1.32 17.05 10.87
C TYR A 285 -1.88 15.96 11.78
N ALA A 286 -1.37 15.86 13.01
CA ALA A 286 -1.85 14.87 13.98
C ALA A 286 -3.32 15.10 14.36
N SER A 287 -3.69 16.34 14.68
CA SER A 287 -5.06 16.71 15.04
C SER A 287 -6.03 16.52 13.86
N GLU A 288 -5.58 16.82 12.65
CA GLU A 288 -6.37 16.66 11.43
C GLU A 288 -6.58 15.18 11.08
N PHE A 289 -5.58 14.33 11.32
CA PHE A 289 -5.74 12.88 11.22
C PHE A 289 -6.81 12.36 12.18
N GLU A 290 -6.76 12.76 13.46
CA GLU A 290 -7.74 12.34 14.46
C GLU A 290 -9.16 12.78 14.06
N ARG A 291 -9.30 14.01 13.55
CA ARG A 291 -10.58 14.51 13.05
C ARG A 291 -11.08 13.72 11.84
N LEU A 292 -10.22 13.48 10.85
CA LEU A 292 -10.55 12.64 9.68
C LEU A 292 -11.01 11.25 10.11
N SER A 293 -10.28 10.60 11.01
CA SER A 293 -10.64 9.28 11.54
C SER A 293 -12.01 9.31 12.25
N ASN A 294 -12.32 10.36 13.01
CA ASN A 294 -13.63 10.53 13.65
C ASN A 294 -14.76 10.77 12.64
N ASP A 295 -14.52 11.60 11.62
CA ASP A 295 -15.49 11.92 10.58
C ASP A 295 -15.86 10.66 9.80
N LEU A 296 -14.88 9.84 9.38
CA LEU A 296 -15.13 8.58 8.66
C LEU A 296 -15.85 7.51 9.51
N ARG A 297 -15.77 7.61 10.84
CA ARG A 297 -16.42 6.69 11.81
C ARG A 297 -17.83 7.08 12.20
N SER A 298 -18.38 8.15 11.64
CA SER A 298 -19.69 8.65 12.04
C SER A 298 -20.46 9.31 10.90
N GLY A 299 -21.72 9.67 11.18
CA GLY A 299 -22.53 10.50 10.30
C GLY A 299 -22.71 9.92 8.89
N ASP A 300 -22.71 10.81 7.90
CA ASP A 300 -22.97 10.44 6.51
C ASP A 300 -21.74 9.85 5.81
N ALA A 301 -20.52 10.16 6.27
CA ALA A 301 -19.31 9.53 5.77
C ALA A 301 -19.32 8.02 6.05
N LEU A 302 -19.64 7.62 7.28
CA LEU A 302 -19.77 6.21 7.65
C LEU A 302 -20.84 5.49 6.81
N LYS A 303 -22.01 6.11 6.65
CA LYS A 303 -23.10 5.54 5.83
C LYS A 303 -22.69 5.41 4.36
N GLY A 304 -21.95 6.38 3.83
CA GLY A 304 -21.40 6.35 2.48
C GLY A 304 -20.43 5.19 2.28
N LEU A 305 -19.47 5.03 3.20
CA LEU A 305 -18.54 3.91 3.18
C LEU A 305 -19.27 2.56 3.29
N ALA A 306 -20.24 2.44 4.19
CA ALA A 306 -21.03 1.22 4.33
C ALA A 306 -21.78 0.88 3.03
N ARG A 307 -22.38 1.88 2.36
CA ARG A 307 -23.04 1.70 1.05
C ARG A 307 -22.07 1.27 -0.04
N ALA A 308 -20.86 1.81 -0.06
CA ALA A 308 -19.83 1.38 -1.01
C ALA A 308 -19.40 -0.08 -0.76
N VAL A 309 -19.29 -0.48 0.52
CA VAL A 309 -19.01 -1.86 0.92
C VAL A 309 -20.13 -2.81 0.48
N GLU A 310 -21.40 -2.45 0.70
CA GLU A 310 -22.53 -3.27 0.24
C GLU A 310 -22.51 -3.46 -1.27
N LEU A 311 -22.32 -2.36 -2.03
CA LEU A 311 -22.25 -2.40 -3.49
C LEU A 311 -21.14 -3.35 -3.97
N GLU A 312 -19.95 -3.26 -3.38
CA GLU A 312 -18.82 -4.10 -3.76
C GLU A 312 -18.99 -5.55 -3.33
N ALA A 313 -19.47 -5.80 -2.11
CA ALA A 313 -19.72 -7.14 -1.61
C ALA A 313 -20.82 -7.85 -2.41
N ASP A 314 -21.92 -7.16 -2.73
CA ASP A 314 -22.99 -7.70 -3.58
C ASP A 314 -22.49 -8.02 -4.98
N THR A 315 -21.66 -7.15 -5.56
CA THR A 315 -21.06 -7.39 -6.87
C THR A 315 -20.20 -8.67 -6.84
N TYR A 316 -19.31 -8.80 -5.86
CA TYR A 316 -18.42 -9.96 -5.76
C TYR A 316 -19.14 -11.26 -5.39
N ASN A 317 -20.16 -11.22 -4.52
CA ASN A 317 -20.99 -12.38 -4.19
C ASN A 317 -21.73 -12.93 -5.42
N ASN A 318 -22.05 -12.06 -6.38
CA ASN A 318 -22.63 -12.43 -7.66
C ASN A 318 -21.58 -12.74 -8.74
N ASN A 319 -20.32 -12.99 -8.35
CA ASN A 319 -19.19 -13.23 -9.24
C ASN A 319 -18.91 -12.08 -10.21
N GLY A 320 -19.27 -10.85 -9.86
CA GLY A 320 -19.08 -9.67 -10.69
C GLY A 320 -17.70 -9.03 -10.59
N LEU A 321 -17.49 -7.99 -11.39
CA LEU A 321 -16.25 -7.21 -11.45
C LEU A 321 -16.54 -5.73 -11.23
N ILE A 322 -15.60 -5.01 -10.61
CA ILE A 322 -15.61 -3.55 -10.50
C ILE A 322 -14.44 -2.96 -11.27
N THR A 323 -14.72 -1.88 -11.99
CA THR A 323 -13.71 -1.03 -12.64
C THR A 323 -13.84 0.38 -12.09
N TYR A 324 -12.86 0.79 -11.29
CA TYR A 324 -12.74 2.14 -10.78
C TYR A 324 -12.12 3.06 -11.84
N THR A 325 -12.57 4.31 -11.92
CA THR A 325 -11.97 5.31 -12.81
C THR A 325 -11.73 6.63 -12.10
N THR A 326 -10.53 7.16 -12.27
CA THR A 326 -10.10 8.49 -11.81
C THR A 326 -8.81 8.87 -12.53
N HIS A 327 -8.45 10.15 -12.51
CA HIS A 327 -7.16 10.60 -13.04
C HIS A 327 -6.20 10.99 -11.91
N ASN A 328 -6.56 12.00 -11.12
CA ASN A 328 -5.66 12.62 -10.15
C ASN A 328 -5.22 11.69 -9.00
N TYR A 329 -6.04 10.70 -8.65
CA TYR A 329 -5.81 9.80 -7.51
C TYR A 329 -5.75 8.33 -7.94
N LEU A 330 -5.38 8.08 -9.20
CA LEU A 330 -5.32 6.71 -9.74
C LEU A 330 -4.33 5.85 -8.95
N LEU A 331 -3.19 6.43 -8.59
CA LEU A 331 -2.15 5.79 -7.80
C LEU A 331 -2.63 5.42 -6.40
N ASP A 332 -3.35 6.31 -5.71
CA ASP A 332 -3.96 6.02 -4.40
C ASP A 332 -4.84 4.77 -4.44
N ILE A 333 -5.71 4.68 -5.44
CA ILE A 333 -6.63 3.55 -5.60
C ILE A 333 -5.84 2.27 -5.95
N MET A 334 -4.82 2.37 -6.79
CA MET A 334 -3.94 1.25 -7.13
C MET A 334 -3.23 0.67 -5.91
N THR A 335 -2.84 1.52 -4.95
CA THR A 335 -2.22 1.03 -3.71
C THR A 335 -3.12 0.09 -2.93
N ASP A 336 -4.45 0.26 -3.01
CA ASP A 336 -5.42 -0.65 -2.39
C ASP A 336 -5.75 -1.84 -3.30
N THR A 337 -6.10 -1.61 -4.58
CA THR A 337 -6.61 -2.68 -5.45
C THR A 337 -5.61 -3.81 -5.66
N THR A 338 -4.31 -3.48 -5.74
CA THR A 338 -3.24 -4.46 -5.94
C THR A 338 -2.97 -5.28 -4.69
N GLU A 339 -3.12 -4.68 -3.51
CA GLU A 339 -2.94 -5.38 -2.23
C GLU A 339 -4.02 -6.43 -1.95
N ARG A 340 -5.17 -6.32 -2.60
CA ARG A 340 -6.25 -7.29 -2.44
C ARG A 340 -5.84 -8.69 -2.92
N GLN A 341 -4.91 -8.78 -3.87
CA GLN A 341 -4.41 -10.04 -4.41
C GLN A 341 -3.75 -10.91 -3.32
N PRO A 342 -2.61 -10.51 -2.70
CA PRO A 342 -1.98 -11.34 -1.65
C PRO A 342 -2.81 -11.43 -0.38
N THR A 343 -3.55 -10.36 -0.04
CA THR A 343 -4.33 -10.27 1.21
C THR A 343 -5.54 -11.20 1.19
N PHE A 344 -6.29 -11.26 0.09
CA PHE A 344 -7.57 -11.97 0.05
C PHE A 344 -7.63 -13.09 -1.00
N THR A 345 -6.48 -13.49 -1.54
CA THR A 345 -6.35 -14.51 -2.59
C THR A 345 -7.19 -14.16 -3.83
N LEU A 346 -7.06 -12.91 -4.31
CA LEU A 346 -7.75 -12.45 -5.51
C LEU A 346 -6.83 -12.50 -6.74
N PRO A 347 -7.38 -12.63 -7.96
CA PRO A 347 -6.57 -12.53 -9.18
C PRO A 347 -5.88 -11.15 -9.31
N PRO A 348 -4.62 -11.10 -9.73
CA PRO A 348 -3.91 -9.85 -10.01
C PRO A 348 -4.47 -9.18 -11.27
N PHE A 349 -3.98 -7.98 -11.57
CA PHE A 349 -4.25 -7.35 -12.86
C PHE A 349 -3.74 -8.26 -13.98
N ARG A 350 -4.49 -8.31 -15.08
CA ARG A 350 -4.16 -9.16 -16.23
C ARG A 350 -3.47 -8.33 -17.30
N LYS A 351 -2.41 -8.86 -17.89
CA LYS A 351 -1.74 -8.22 -19.02
C LYS A 351 -2.63 -8.27 -20.26
N LYS A 352 -2.45 -7.28 -21.14
CA LYS A 352 -3.16 -7.20 -22.41
C LYS A 352 -2.84 -8.42 -23.28
N GLY A 353 -3.89 -9.09 -23.75
CA GLY A 353 -3.78 -10.25 -24.63
C GLY A 353 -3.38 -11.56 -23.95
N GLU A 354 -3.18 -11.58 -22.63
CA GLU A 354 -2.98 -12.82 -21.88
C GLU A 354 -4.31 -13.44 -21.44
N GLU A 355 -4.39 -14.77 -21.48
CA GLU A 355 -5.48 -15.53 -20.89
C GLU A 355 -5.28 -15.68 -19.38
N GLY A 356 -6.37 -15.83 -18.63
CA GLY A 356 -6.32 -16.02 -17.17
C GLY A 356 -7.43 -15.28 -16.43
N PRO A 357 -7.51 -15.46 -15.10
CA PRO A 357 -8.55 -14.86 -14.27
C PRO A 357 -8.43 -13.33 -14.28
N LEU A 358 -9.58 -12.67 -14.27
CA LEU A 358 -9.69 -11.22 -14.21
C LEU A 358 -9.65 -10.72 -12.77
N SER A 359 -8.93 -9.63 -12.53
CA SER A 359 -8.96 -8.95 -11.23
C SER A 359 -10.37 -8.47 -10.91
N TRP A 360 -10.79 -8.71 -9.67
CA TRP A 360 -12.13 -8.34 -9.21
C TRP A 360 -12.31 -6.82 -9.11
N ALA A 361 -11.24 -6.11 -8.75
CA ALA A 361 -11.12 -4.67 -8.88
C ALA A 361 -10.04 -4.35 -9.92
N TYR A 362 -10.33 -3.37 -10.78
CA TYR A 362 -9.36 -2.82 -11.74
C TYR A 362 -9.48 -1.30 -11.75
N VAL A 363 -8.46 -0.61 -12.23
CA VAL A 363 -8.47 0.86 -12.32
C VAL A 363 -8.23 1.33 -13.76
N LYS A 364 -8.85 2.44 -14.15
CA LYS A 364 -8.65 3.09 -15.46
C LYS A 364 -8.54 4.60 -15.35
N ASP A 365 -7.56 5.17 -16.03
CA ASP A 365 -7.43 6.59 -16.33
C ASP A 365 -8.40 6.95 -17.47
N PRO A 366 -9.37 7.84 -17.23
CA PRO A 366 -10.35 8.21 -18.25
C PRO A 366 -9.83 9.27 -19.24
N LEU A 367 -8.69 9.89 -18.99
CA LEU A 367 -8.18 11.02 -19.76
C LEU A 367 -7.13 10.61 -20.81
N TYR A 368 -6.29 9.62 -20.50
CA TYR A 368 -5.13 9.28 -21.31
C TYR A 368 -5.13 7.82 -21.77
N PRO A 369 -4.58 7.51 -22.97
CA PRO A 369 -4.37 6.13 -23.40
C PRO A 369 -3.26 5.46 -22.56
N GLY A 370 -3.24 4.12 -22.52
CA GLY A 370 -2.47 3.31 -21.56
C GLY A 370 -1.05 3.81 -21.25
N ASP A 371 -0.15 3.84 -22.24
CA ASP A 371 1.23 4.26 -22.02
C ASP A 371 1.38 5.71 -21.55
N VAL A 372 0.47 6.59 -21.96
CA VAL A 372 0.46 8.00 -21.55
C VAL A 372 -0.07 8.11 -20.11
N ALA A 373 -1.09 7.33 -19.75
CA ALA A 373 -1.58 7.26 -18.37
C ALA A 373 -0.48 6.81 -17.41
N TRP A 374 0.32 5.79 -17.76
CA TRP A 374 1.49 5.39 -16.97
C TRP A 374 2.49 6.52 -16.78
N LYS A 375 2.85 7.23 -17.85
CA LYS A 375 3.79 8.36 -17.77
C LYS A 375 3.25 9.52 -16.93
N GLN A 376 1.94 9.78 -17.00
CA GLN A 376 1.28 10.79 -16.16
C GLN A 376 1.25 10.38 -14.68
N LEU A 377 1.14 9.09 -14.39
CA LEU A 377 1.10 8.58 -13.03
C LEU A 377 2.46 8.72 -12.32
N PHE A 378 3.57 8.42 -12.99
CA PHE A 378 4.91 8.49 -12.38
C PHE A 378 5.56 9.88 -12.43
N LEU A 379 5.33 10.66 -13.50
CA LEU A 379 6.07 11.90 -13.78
C LEU A 379 7.61 11.73 -13.81
N ARG A 380 8.04 10.50 -14.12
CA ARG A 380 9.43 10.08 -14.38
C ARG A 380 9.41 8.84 -15.28
N PRO A 381 10.56 8.46 -15.87
CA PRO A 381 10.67 7.16 -16.51
C PRO A 381 10.27 6.01 -15.56
N VAL A 382 9.65 4.99 -16.13
CA VAL A 382 9.35 3.73 -15.44
C VAL A 382 10.66 3.05 -15.05
N LYS A 383 10.69 2.44 -13.86
CA LYS A 383 11.82 1.71 -13.31
C LYS A 383 11.43 0.29 -12.98
N GLY A 384 11.88 -0.67 -13.78
CA GLY A 384 11.84 -2.09 -13.44
C GLY A 384 13.09 -2.55 -12.71
N LEU A 385 13.16 -3.87 -12.51
CA LEU A 385 14.38 -4.59 -12.15
C LEU A 385 14.85 -5.35 -13.38
N ASP A 386 15.73 -4.71 -14.16
CA ASP A 386 16.26 -5.25 -15.42
C ASP A 386 17.47 -6.19 -15.16
N TRP A 387 17.37 -7.02 -14.12
CA TRP A 387 18.42 -7.93 -13.63
C TRP A 387 18.50 -9.20 -14.48
N THR A 388 19.73 -9.63 -14.77
CA THR A 388 20.05 -10.86 -15.48
C THR A 388 20.09 -12.08 -14.54
N VAL A 389 20.14 -13.29 -15.09
CA VAL A 389 20.32 -14.52 -14.30
C VAL A 389 21.62 -14.46 -13.50
N GLU A 390 22.67 -13.89 -14.10
CA GLU A 390 23.97 -13.69 -13.48
C GLU A 390 23.89 -12.75 -12.27
N ASP A 391 23.10 -11.67 -12.35
CA ASP A 391 22.87 -10.76 -11.21
C ASP A 391 22.19 -11.51 -10.04
N TYR A 392 21.21 -12.37 -10.32
CA TYR A 392 20.56 -13.19 -9.29
C TYR A 392 21.52 -14.20 -8.63
N ILE A 393 22.43 -14.78 -9.42
CA ILE A 393 23.48 -15.67 -8.89
C ILE A 393 24.42 -14.88 -7.98
N GLU A 394 24.89 -13.70 -8.40
CA GLU A 394 25.77 -12.84 -7.59
C GLU A 394 25.09 -12.42 -6.27
N MET A 395 23.79 -12.11 -6.32
CA MET A 395 22.99 -11.75 -5.16
C MET A 395 22.59 -12.95 -4.27
N ASN A 396 23.03 -14.17 -4.59
CA ASN A 396 22.69 -15.40 -3.87
C ASN A 396 21.17 -15.65 -3.77
N ALA A 397 20.45 -15.40 -4.87
CA ALA A 397 19.04 -15.74 -4.96
C ALA A 397 18.82 -17.27 -4.85
N SER A 398 17.63 -17.69 -4.41
CA SER A 398 17.31 -19.12 -4.44
C SER A 398 17.34 -19.69 -5.86
N GLN A 399 17.63 -20.99 -5.99
CA GLN A 399 17.61 -21.69 -7.28
C GLN A 399 16.28 -21.49 -8.03
N SER A 400 15.15 -21.40 -7.31
CA SER A 400 13.83 -21.16 -7.91
C SER A 400 13.72 -19.80 -8.62
N ILE A 401 14.39 -18.76 -8.12
CA ILE A 401 14.44 -17.44 -8.76
C ILE A 401 15.42 -17.47 -9.92
N ILE A 402 16.57 -18.14 -9.77
CA ILE A 402 17.59 -18.26 -10.83
C ILE A 402 17.03 -19.01 -12.04
N ASP A 403 16.33 -20.13 -11.81
CA ASP A 403 15.76 -20.96 -12.88
C ASP A 403 14.60 -20.27 -13.60
N ASN A 404 13.87 -19.40 -12.91
CA ASN A 404 12.71 -18.70 -13.47
C ASN A 404 12.59 -17.27 -12.89
N PRO A 405 13.44 -16.33 -13.33
CA PRO A 405 13.40 -14.96 -12.85
C PRO A 405 12.03 -14.33 -13.13
N PRO A 406 11.41 -13.65 -12.15
CA PRO A 406 10.15 -12.98 -12.41
C PRO A 406 10.35 -11.83 -13.40
N LYS A 407 9.35 -11.62 -14.24
CA LYS A 407 9.34 -10.54 -15.22
C LYS A 407 8.96 -9.24 -14.52
N VAL A 408 9.96 -8.52 -14.03
CA VAL A 408 9.84 -7.25 -13.29
C VAL A 408 10.55 -6.09 -13.99
N GLY A 409 10.95 -6.28 -15.24
CA GLY A 409 11.61 -5.27 -16.07
C GLY A 409 10.73 -4.07 -16.39
N SER A 410 11.37 -3.00 -16.86
CA SER A 410 10.71 -1.70 -17.08
C SER A 410 9.58 -1.78 -18.12
N GLU A 411 9.70 -2.67 -19.10
CA GLU A 411 8.72 -2.92 -20.17
C GLU A 411 7.45 -3.63 -19.69
N GLU A 412 7.49 -4.29 -18.52
CA GLU A 412 6.36 -5.08 -18.01
C GLU A 412 5.18 -4.21 -17.58
N VAL A 413 5.44 -2.96 -17.16
CA VAL A 413 4.38 -2.02 -16.74
C VAL A 413 3.44 -1.68 -17.90
N PHE A 414 3.99 -1.47 -19.09
CA PHE A 414 3.22 -1.10 -20.29
C PHE A 414 2.34 -2.24 -20.83
N LYS A 415 2.48 -3.46 -20.30
CA LYS A 415 1.62 -4.59 -20.66
C LYS A 415 0.24 -4.54 -19.99
N TYR A 416 0.03 -3.62 -19.04
CA TYR A 416 -1.24 -3.42 -18.35
C TYR A 416 -1.93 -2.17 -18.90
N ASP A 417 -3.10 -2.35 -19.49
CA ASP A 417 -3.85 -1.24 -20.06
C ASP A 417 -4.68 -0.56 -18.98
N ILE A 418 -4.14 0.51 -18.41
CA ILE A 418 -4.82 1.36 -17.43
C ILE A 418 -5.41 2.62 -18.07
N GLY A 419 -5.37 2.77 -19.40
CA GLY A 419 -5.79 4.00 -20.07
C GLY A 419 -7.26 4.03 -20.44
N ASN A 420 -7.66 5.07 -21.18
CA ASN A 420 -9.04 5.34 -21.56
C ASN A 420 -9.57 4.48 -22.73
N SER A 421 -8.86 3.42 -23.11
CA SER A 421 -9.30 2.45 -24.10
C SER A 421 -10.56 1.71 -23.62
N SER A 422 -11.40 1.25 -24.54
CA SER A 422 -12.44 0.28 -24.18
C SER A 422 -11.79 -1.09 -23.92
N ASP A 423 -12.21 -1.78 -22.85
CA ASP A 423 -11.71 -3.10 -22.48
C ASP A 423 -12.89 -4.06 -22.22
N PRO A 424 -13.37 -4.77 -23.25
CA PRO A 424 -14.50 -5.71 -23.14
C PRO A 424 -14.38 -6.72 -22.01
N ALA A 425 -13.15 -7.12 -21.66
CA ALA A 425 -12.94 -8.06 -20.57
C ALA A 425 -13.46 -7.53 -19.22
N ARG A 426 -13.61 -6.22 -19.05
CA ARG A 426 -14.16 -5.61 -17.83
C ARG A 426 -15.68 -5.68 -17.71
N TRP A 427 -16.41 -6.00 -18.79
CA TRP A 427 -17.89 -6.08 -18.76
C TRP A 427 -18.49 -7.30 -19.47
N GLU A 428 -17.68 -8.15 -20.11
CA GLU A 428 -18.13 -9.46 -20.60
C GLU A 428 -18.51 -10.40 -19.44
N LYS A 429 -17.81 -10.29 -18.30
CA LYS A 429 -18.15 -11.00 -17.06
C LYS A 429 -19.14 -10.15 -16.25
N ARG A 430 -20.36 -10.66 -16.10
CA ARG A 430 -21.51 -9.99 -15.47
C ARG A 430 -21.76 -10.51 -14.03
N PRO A 431 -22.21 -9.66 -13.08
CA PRO A 431 -22.45 -8.23 -13.23
C PRO A 431 -21.14 -7.43 -13.26
N ALA A 432 -21.10 -6.37 -14.06
CA ALA A 432 -19.97 -5.48 -14.19
C ALA A 432 -20.35 -4.07 -13.74
N GLY A 433 -19.57 -3.52 -12.80
CA GLY A 433 -19.73 -2.18 -12.26
C GLY A 433 -18.66 -1.21 -12.78
N LEU A 434 -19.08 -0.05 -13.26
CA LEU A 434 -18.19 1.09 -13.53
C LEU A 434 -18.33 2.15 -12.43
N VAL A 435 -17.23 2.49 -11.77
CA VAL A 435 -17.24 3.39 -10.60
C VAL A 435 -16.36 4.61 -10.86
N LEU A 436 -16.97 5.78 -11.02
CA LEU A 436 -16.25 7.06 -11.08
C LEU A 436 -15.86 7.49 -9.67
N VAL A 437 -14.58 7.72 -9.44
CA VAL A 437 -14.08 8.17 -8.13
C VAL A 437 -13.72 9.65 -8.21
N ASP A 438 -14.51 10.46 -7.50
CA ASP A 438 -14.40 11.91 -7.42
C ASP A 438 -13.92 12.30 -6.02
N ILE A 439 -12.77 12.96 -5.92
CA ILE A 439 -12.17 13.35 -4.64
C ILE A 439 -12.02 14.87 -4.64
N ASN A 440 -12.74 15.54 -3.75
CA ASN A 440 -12.82 17.00 -3.68
C ASN A 440 -13.18 17.67 -5.04
N GLY A 441 -13.96 17.01 -5.89
CA GLY A 441 -14.30 17.51 -7.22
C GLY A 441 -13.24 17.28 -8.30
N SER A 442 -12.34 16.30 -8.12
CA SER A 442 -11.30 15.98 -9.10
C SER A 442 -11.82 15.42 -10.43
N ALA A 443 -13.06 14.93 -10.49
CA ALA A 443 -13.65 14.41 -11.72
C ALA A 443 -14.02 15.55 -12.69
N CYS A 444 -13.09 15.91 -13.58
CA CYS A 444 -13.30 16.94 -14.59
C CYS A 444 -14.30 16.51 -15.68
N ASP A 445 -14.81 17.47 -16.46
CA ASP A 445 -15.80 17.23 -17.51
C ASP A 445 -15.39 16.15 -18.52
N LYS A 446 -14.09 16.06 -18.84
CA LYS A 446 -13.56 15.01 -19.74
C LYS A 446 -13.66 13.62 -19.12
N ALA A 447 -13.36 13.49 -17.83
CA ALA A 447 -13.48 12.22 -17.12
C ALA A 447 -14.94 11.79 -17.00
N VAL A 448 -15.83 12.73 -16.64
CA VAL A 448 -17.29 12.50 -16.58
C VAL A 448 -17.84 12.11 -17.96
N SER A 449 -17.40 12.79 -19.02
CA SER A 449 -17.81 12.47 -20.41
C SER A 449 -17.38 11.06 -20.82
N TRP A 450 -16.16 10.64 -20.49
CA TRP A 450 -15.68 9.29 -20.74
C TRP A 450 -16.49 8.25 -19.96
N PHE A 451 -16.72 8.49 -18.66
CA PHE A 451 -17.51 7.62 -17.80
C PHE A 451 -18.93 7.41 -18.34
N ASN A 452 -19.61 8.50 -18.72
CA ASN A 452 -20.97 8.43 -19.29
C ASN A 452 -20.99 7.70 -20.63
N LYS A 453 -19.94 7.85 -21.45
CA LYS A 453 -19.80 7.14 -22.72
C LYS A 453 -19.66 5.62 -22.53
N GLU A 454 -18.89 5.18 -21.54
CA GLU A 454 -18.65 3.74 -21.30
C GLU A 454 -19.77 3.08 -20.50
N THR A 455 -20.56 3.84 -19.73
CA THR A 455 -21.66 3.35 -18.87
C THR A 455 -22.59 2.33 -19.55
N PRO A 456 -23.04 2.51 -20.81
CA PRO A 456 -23.92 1.54 -21.49
C PRO A 456 -23.35 0.12 -21.63
N ASN A 457 -22.03 -0.07 -21.48
CA ASN A 457 -21.40 -1.39 -21.53
C ASN A 457 -21.56 -2.19 -20.22
N PHE A 458 -21.79 -1.51 -19.09
CA PHE A 458 -21.80 -2.06 -17.74
C PHE A 458 -23.23 -2.29 -17.21
N ASP A 459 -23.39 -3.22 -16.26
CA ASP A 459 -24.69 -3.52 -15.64
C ASP A 459 -25.13 -2.40 -14.69
N PHE A 460 -24.16 -1.73 -14.08
CA PHE A 460 -24.41 -0.52 -13.32
C PHE A 460 -23.21 0.43 -13.41
N ALA A 461 -23.51 1.71 -13.22
CA ALA A 461 -22.52 2.75 -13.05
C ALA A 461 -22.88 3.59 -11.82
N CYS A 462 -21.87 4.01 -11.05
CA CYS A 462 -22.04 4.94 -9.95
C CYS A 462 -20.82 5.85 -9.78
N ALA A 463 -21.00 6.99 -9.11
CA ALA A 463 -19.91 7.81 -8.62
C ALA A 463 -19.73 7.61 -7.10
N ILE A 464 -18.52 7.31 -6.65
CA ILE A 464 -18.13 7.45 -5.23
C ILE A 464 -17.44 8.79 -5.08
N ARG A 465 -18.01 9.68 -4.27
CA ARG A 465 -17.57 11.06 -4.09
C ARG A 465 -17.08 11.26 -2.66
N LEU A 466 -15.79 11.59 -2.51
CA LEU A 466 -15.13 11.70 -1.22
C LEU A 466 -14.67 13.13 -0.94
N GLY A 467 -14.71 13.54 0.33
CA GLY A 467 -14.16 14.81 0.79
C GLY A 467 -15.14 15.98 0.68
N GLU A 468 -14.65 17.14 0.23
CA GLU A 468 -15.45 18.34 -0.03
C GLU A 468 -16.19 18.20 -1.37
N ILE A 469 -17.37 17.58 -1.35
CA ILE A 469 -18.15 17.23 -2.55
C ILE A 469 -18.79 18.50 -3.16
N PRO A 470 -18.48 18.86 -4.42
CA PRO A 470 -19.12 19.99 -5.10
C PRO A 470 -20.63 19.79 -5.28
N LYS A 471 -21.37 20.91 -5.38
CA LYS A 471 -22.80 20.87 -5.71
C LYS A 471 -23.03 20.33 -7.12
N GLY A 472 -24.13 19.62 -7.30
CA GLY A 472 -24.53 19.03 -8.58
C GLY A 472 -24.16 17.54 -8.69
N SER A 473 -24.86 16.84 -9.58
CA SER A 473 -24.65 15.41 -9.84
C SER A 473 -23.71 15.23 -11.04
N ILE A 474 -22.78 14.28 -10.93
CA ILE A 474 -21.87 13.84 -12.02
C ILE A 474 -22.20 12.43 -12.51
N ALA A 475 -23.04 11.68 -11.77
CA ALA A 475 -23.59 10.39 -12.19
C ALA A 475 -25.05 10.24 -11.75
N GLU A 476 -25.77 9.28 -12.33
CA GLU A 476 -27.16 8.96 -11.96
C GLU A 476 -27.25 8.42 -10.52
N LYS A 477 -26.29 7.58 -10.13
CA LYS A 477 -26.16 7.03 -8.78
C LYS A 477 -24.88 7.56 -8.14
N GLU A 478 -25.00 8.15 -6.96
CA GLU A 478 -23.87 8.65 -6.20
C GLU A 478 -23.83 8.11 -4.78
N ILE A 479 -22.63 7.75 -4.32
CA ILE A 479 -22.33 7.42 -2.92
C ILE A 479 -21.43 8.53 -2.40
N HIS A 480 -21.89 9.23 -1.35
CA HIS A 480 -21.18 10.37 -0.78
C HIS A 480 -20.48 9.98 0.51
N VAL A 481 -19.19 10.30 0.62
CA VAL A 481 -18.37 10.17 1.83
C VAL A 481 -17.85 11.57 2.18
N PRO A 482 -18.71 12.45 2.74
CA PRO A 482 -18.35 13.84 2.95
C PRO A 482 -17.38 13.99 4.13
N VAL A 483 -16.22 14.58 3.88
CA VAL A 483 -15.25 14.95 4.92
C VAL A 483 -14.64 16.29 4.52
N LYS A 484 -14.55 17.22 5.46
CA LYS A 484 -13.79 18.46 5.21
C LYS A 484 -12.34 18.22 5.61
N LEU A 485 -11.36 18.75 4.88
CA LEU A 485 -9.93 18.64 5.23
C LEU A 485 -9.21 19.97 5.03
N LYS A 486 -8.19 20.22 5.84
CA LYS A 486 -7.19 21.27 5.60
C LYS A 486 -6.38 20.91 4.36
N LYS A 487 -6.17 21.91 3.51
CA LYS A 487 -5.37 21.78 2.28
C LYS A 487 -3.91 22.05 2.58
N SER A 488 -3.05 21.38 1.83
CA SER A 488 -1.59 21.50 1.85
C SER A 488 -1.04 21.28 0.44
N SER A 489 0.23 21.56 0.22
CA SER A 489 0.89 21.57 -1.09
C SER A 489 0.72 20.27 -1.89
N MET A 490 0.89 19.12 -1.25
CA MET A 490 0.78 17.80 -1.86
C MET A 490 -0.57 17.15 -1.53
N ASN A 491 -1.51 17.89 -0.94
CA ASN A 491 -2.81 17.40 -0.47
C ASN A 491 -2.68 16.15 0.43
N LEU A 492 -1.66 16.10 1.30
CA LEU A 492 -1.35 14.91 2.11
C LEU A 492 -2.56 14.32 2.83
N MET A 493 -3.34 15.16 3.52
CA MET A 493 -4.51 14.68 4.25
C MET A 493 -5.61 14.12 3.35
N THR A 494 -5.68 14.58 2.09
CA THR A 494 -6.58 14.01 1.09
C THR A 494 -6.13 12.61 0.69
N HIS A 495 -4.83 12.42 0.43
CA HIS A 495 -4.26 11.09 0.16
C HIS A 495 -4.47 10.13 1.33
N VAL A 496 -4.31 10.60 2.57
CA VAL A 496 -4.62 9.82 3.78
C VAL A 496 -6.11 9.45 3.84
N MET A 497 -7.04 10.36 3.52
CA MET A 497 -8.47 10.06 3.45
C MET A 497 -8.79 9.00 2.41
N VAL A 498 -8.25 9.12 1.18
CA VAL A 498 -8.48 8.15 0.10
C VAL A 498 -7.94 6.78 0.53
N LYS A 499 -6.75 6.73 1.12
CA LYS A 499 -6.16 5.52 1.66
C LYS A 499 -7.05 4.86 2.72
N LEU A 500 -7.51 5.61 3.73
CA LEU A 500 -8.40 5.10 4.78
C LEU A 500 -9.71 4.58 4.18
N ALA A 501 -10.34 5.36 3.29
CA ALA A 501 -11.59 4.99 2.65
C ALA A 501 -11.48 3.71 1.83
N PHE A 502 -10.45 3.58 0.99
CA PHE A 502 -10.25 2.38 0.16
C PHE A 502 -9.77 1.17 0.95
N ASN A 503 -8.89 1.35 1.94
CA ASN A 503 -8.45 0.25 2.79
C ASN A 503 -9.59 -0.30 3.64
N VAL A 504 -10.48 0.55 4.13
CA VAL A 504 -11.67 0.10 4.84
C VAL A 504 -12.71 -0.48 3.90
N LEU A 505 -12.96 0.13 2.73
CA LEU A 505 -13.83 -0.43 1.69
C LEU A 505 -13.42 -1.88 1.37
N SER A 506 -12.17 -2.10 0.96
CA SER A 506 -11.70 -3.42 0.57
C SER A 506 -11.71 -4.42 1.73
N THR A 507 -11.30 -4.01 2.93
CA THR A 507 -11.27 -4.89 4.11
C THR A 507 -12.67 -5.27 4.57
N ALA A 508 -13.57 -4.30 4.64
CA ALA A 508 -14.96 -4.48 5.05
C ALA A 508 -15.71 -5.36 4.04
N THR A 509 -15.53 -5.13 2.74
CA THR A 509 -16.08 -6.00 1.68
C THR A 509 -15.66 -7.45 1.93
N MET A 510 -14.37 -7.70 2.12
CA MET A 510 -13.84 -9.07 2.25
C MET A 510 -14.26 -9.72 3.57
N ALA A 511 -14.30 -8.97 4.67
CA ALA A 511 -14.83 -9.44 5.93
C ALA A 511 -16.34 -9.76 5.82
N LYS A 512 -17.11 -8.92 5.11
CA LYS A 512 -18.53 -9.15 4.82
C LYS A 512 -18.75 -10.37 3.92
N MET A 513 -17.81 -10.70 3.05
CA MET A 513 -17.81 -11.93 2.26
C MET A 513 -17.33 -13.18 3.03
N GLY A 514 -17.00 -13.06 4.32
CA GLY A 514 -16.54 -14.20 5.13
C GLY A 514 -15.09 -14.59 4.88
N ARG A 515 -14.30 -13.71 4.24
CA ARG A 515 -12.86 -13.93 4.00
C ARG A 515 -11.98 -13.57 5.22
N VAL A 516 -12.59 -13.03 6.27
CA VAL A 516 -11.99 -12.70 7.56
C VAL A 516 -12.80 -13.37 8.67
N TRP A 517 -12.12 -14.03 9.61
CA TRP A 517 -12.74 -14.67 10.77
C TRP A 517 -12.23 -14.08 12.08
N GLY A 518 -13.13 -13.61 12.95
CA GLY A 518 -12.76 -12.64 13.99
C GLY A 518 -12.15 -11.41 13.33
N ASN A 519 -10.83 -11.26 13.47
CA ASN A 519 -9.98 -10.33 12.71
C ASN A 519 -8.76 -11.01 12.06
N TRP A 520 -8.85 -12.32 11.82
CA TRP A 520 -7.84 -13.12 11.12
C TRP A 520 -8.18 -13.24 9.64
N MET A 521 -7.19 -12.98 8.80
CA MET A 521 -7.28 -13.09 7.35
C MET A 521 -7.19 -14.56 6.92
N ILE A 522 -8.32 -15.26 6.93
CA ILE A 522 -8.36 -16.69 6.61
C ILE A 522 -8.18 -16.96 5.11
N GLN A 523 -8.46 -16.00 4.22
CA GLN A 523 -8.24 -16.14 2.76
C GLN A 523 -6.88 -15.60 2.29
N VAL A 524 -5.80 -15.88 3.02
CA VAL A 524 -4.43 -15.47 2.67
C VAL A 524 -3.81 -16.39 1.60
N LEU A 525 -3.05 -15.80 0.66
CA LEU A 525 -2.27 -16.54 -0.34
C LEU A 525 -0.80 -16.63 0.10
N PRO A 526 -0.29 -17.79 0.54
CA PRO A 526 1.06 -17.92 1.11
C PRO A 526 2.16 -17.93 0.03
N THR A 527 2.52 -16.74 -0.47
CA THR A 527 3.52 -16.56 -1.54
C THR A 527 4.97 -16.45 -1.07
N ASN A 528 5.20 -16.23 0.23
CA ASN A 528 6.52 -16.18 0.85
C ASN A 528 6.51 -16.88 2.24
N LYS A 529 7.69 -16.96 2.86
CA LYS A 529 7.87 -17.66 4.15
C LYS A 529 7.13 -17.00 5.32
N LYS A 530 7.00 -15.67 5.32
CA LYS A 530 6.21 -14.91 6.31
C LYS A 530 4.72 -15.28 6.24
N LEU A 531 4.17 -15.42 5.05
CA LEU A 531 2.76 -15.78 4.87
C LEU A 531 2.50 -17.27 5.17
N VAL A 532 3.50 -18.15 5.02
CA VAL A 532 3.43 -19.53 5.51
C VAL A 532 3.32 -19.56 7.04
N ASP A 533 4.19 -18.84 7.77
CA ASP A 533 4.09 -18.71 9.24
C ASP A 533 2.73 -18.16 9.66
N ARG A 534 2.24 -17.12 8.99
CA ARG A 534 0.92 -16.54 9.26
C ARG A 534 -0.20 -17.57 9.06
N SER A 535 -0.17 -18.31 7.96
CA SER A 535 -1.16 -19.36 7.67
C SER A 535 -1.17 -20.43 8.77
N THR A 536 0.02 -20.90 9.16
CA THR A 536 0.19 -21.87 10.25
C THR A 536 -0.35 -21.35 11.57
N ARG A 537 -0.06 -20.10 11.94
CA ARG A 537 -0.57 -19.49 13.18
C ARG A 537 -2.08 -19.35 13.18
N ILE A 538 -2.67 -18.95 12.06
CA ILE A 538 -4.14 -18.85 11.94
C ILE A 538 -4.77 -20.23 12.19
N ILE A 539 -4.26 -21.27 11.54
CA ILE A 539 -4.74 -22.65 11.73
C ILE A 539 -4.57 -23.08 13.19
N ALA A 540 -3.39 -22.87 13.79
CA ALA A 540 -3.09 -23.24 15.17
C ALA A 540 -4.06 -22.57 16.16
N ASN A 541 -4.31 -21.26 15.99
CA ASN A 541 -5.21 -20.51 16.86
C ASN A 541 -6.68 -20.90 16.70
N LEU A 542 -7.16 -21.06 15.47
CA LEU A 542 -8.58 -21.35 15.23
C LEU A 542 -8.95 -22.80 15.56
N MET A 543 -8.02 -23.74 15.41
CA MET A 543 -8.25 -25.16 15.70
C MET A 543 -7.81 -25.59 17.10
N ASP A 544 -7.20 -24.69 17.87
CA ASP A 544 -6.60 -24.99 19.18
C ASP A 544 -5.65 -26.21 19.12
N ILE A 545 -4.69 -26.15 18.19
CA ILE A 545 -3.67 -27.20 18.00
C ILE A 545 -2.25 -26.62 18.06
N PRO A 546 -1.23 -27.43 18.42
CA PRO A 546 0.17 -26.99 18.41
C PRO A 546 0.62 -26.49 17.02
N TYR A 547 1.53 -25.50 17.01
CA TYR A 547 2.03 -24.86 15.79
C TYR A 547 2.62 -25.85 14.78
N GLU A 548 3.41 -26.82 15.26
CA GLU A 548 4.05 -27.83 14.41
C GLU A 548 3.01 -28.72 13.73
N LYS A 549 1.93 -29.07 14.45
CA LYS A 549 0.81 -29.83 13.89
C LYS A 549 0.03 -29.03 12.87
N ALA A 550 -0.22 -27.74 13.14
CA ALA A 550 -0.84 -26.83 12.19
C ALA A 550 0.00 -26.68 10.91
N CYS A 551 1.33 -26.64 11.04
CA CYS A 551 2.26 -26.54 9.93
C CYS A 551 2.19 -27.79 9.05
N GLU A 552 2.21 -28.98 9.65
CA GLU A 552 2.04 -30.24 8.92
C GLU A 552 0.71 -30.28 8.16
N GLU A 553 -0.39 -29.89 8.79
CA GLU A 553 -1.71 -29.84 8.15
C GLU A 553 -1.77 -28.80 7.03
N PHE A 554 -1.15 -27.63 7.21
CA PHE A 554 -1.02 -26.64 6.14
C PHE A 554 -0.29 -27.22 4.92
N TYR A 555 0.91 -27.79 5.10
CA TYR A 555 1.67 -28.37 4.00
C TYR A 555 0.98 -29.57 3.36
N LYS A 556 0.19 -30.32 4.12
CA LYS A 556 -0.68 -31.36 3.57
C LYS A 556 -1.70 -30.78 2.60
N SER A 557 -2.38 -29.69 2.95
CA SER A 557 -3.29 -28.97 2.02
C SER A 557 -2.55 -28.50 0.77
N VAL A 558 -1.37 -27.91 0.93
CA VAL A 558 -0.53 -27.47 -0.20
C VAL A 558 -0.19 -28.63 -1.13
N SER A 559 0.19 -29.80 -0.58
CA SER A 559 0.57 -30.97 -1.37
C SER A 559 -0.59 -31.60 -2.15
N LEU A 560 -1.83 -31.35 -1.74
CA LEU A 560 -3.03 -31.89 -2.38
C LEU A 560 -3.54 -30.98 -3.52
N ARG A 561 -3.04 -29.75 -3.64
CA ARG A 561 -3.52 -28.80 -4.63
C ARG A 561 -2.88 -29.01 -6.00
N GLN A 562 -3.70 -28.95 -7.05
CA GLN A 562 -3.22 -28.97 -8.42
C GLN A 562 -2.70 -27.58 -8.84
N LYS A 563 -1.69 -27.56 -9.72
CA LYS A 563 -1.13 -26.32 -10.26
C LYS A 563 -2.23 -25.54 -11.03
N GLY A 564 -2.35 -24.23 -10.79
CA GLY A 564 -3.36 -23.36 -11.43
C GLY A 564 -4.65 -23.13 -10.62
N ASP A 565 -4.85 -23.82 -9.49
CA ASP A 565 -5.99 -23.59 -8.58
C ASP A 565 -5.67 -22.56 -7.47
N GLU A 566 -4.74 -21.62 -7.73
CA GLU A 566 -4.23 -20.69 -6.70
C GLU A 566 -5.29 -19.68 -6.19
N TYR A 567 -6.27 -19.32 -7.02
CA TYR A 567 -7.25 -18.25 -6.73
C TYR A 567 -8.66 -18.76 -6.37
N ARG A 568 -8.79 -20.01 -5.92
CA ARG A 568 -10.06 -20.57 -5.42
C ARG A 568 -10.28 -20.19 -3.95
N GLU A 569 -10.03 -21.15 -3.08
CA GLU A 569 -10.07 -21.04 -1.63
C GLU A 569 -8.63 -21.05 -1.11
N SER A 570 -8.33 -20.36 -0.01
CA SER A 570 -7.00 -20.38 0.57
C SER A 570 -6.67 -21.75 1.17
N PHE A 571 -5.37 -22.06 1.25
CA PHE A 571 -4.92 -23.27 1.95
C PHE A 571 -5.32 -23.28 3.42
N VAL A 572 -5.47 -22.10 4.05
CA VAL A 572 -5.94 -21.99 5.43
C VAL A 572 -7.37 -22.51 5.54
N VAL A 573 -8.30 -22.00 4.73
CA VAL A 573 -9.71 -22.41 4.81
C VAL A 573 -9.88 -23.90 4.45
N GLU A 574 -9.18 -24.40 3.43
CA GLU A 574 -9.17 -25.84 3.13
C GLU A 574 -8.68 -26.69 4.30
N THR A 575 -7.62 -26.23 4.98
CA THR A 575 -7.08 -26.91 6.16
C THR A 575 -8.11 -26.92 7.28
N LEU A 576 -8.73 -25.78 7.57
CA LEU A 576 -9.77 -25.66 8.58
C LEU A 576 -10.96 -26.60 8.29
N LYS A 577 -11.46 -26.60 7.05
CA LYS A 577 -12.56 -27.48 6.61
C LYS A 577 -12.20 -28.95 6.79
N ARG A 578 -10.99 -29.36 6.41
CA ARG A 578 -10.50 -30.73 6.63
C ARG A 578 -10.41 -31.10 8.12
N LEU A 579 -10.09 -30.15 8.97
CA LEU A 579 -10.02 -30.33 10.42
C LEU A 579 -11.40 -30.19 11.11
N GLY A 580 -12.48 -30.03 10.35
CA GLY A 580 -13.86 -30.02 10.86
C GLY A 580 -14.40 -28.64 11.20
N PHE A 581 -13.70 -27.55 10.87
CA PHE A 581 -14.17 -26.18 11.05
C PHE A 581 -14.51 -25.55 9.70
N ASN A 582 -15.79 -25.22 9.47
CA ASN A 582 -16.21 -24.54 8.25
C ASN A 582 -16.60 -23.08 8.55
N PRO A 583 -15.74 -22.10 8.20
CA PRO A 583 -16.02 -20.68 8.42
C PRO A 583 -17.30 -20.18 7.76
N GLU A 584 -17.82 -20.85 6.73
CA GLU A 584 -19.05 -20.45 6.04
C GLU A 584 -20.31 -20.87 6.81
N VAL A 585 -20.23 -21.95 7.59
CA VAL A 585 -21.36 -22.50 8.36
C VAL A 585 -21.41 -21.90 9.77
N GLU A 586 -20.26 -21.61 10.34
CA GLU A 586 -20.12 -21.13 11.72
C GLU A 586 -20.42 -19.62 11.88
N ARG A 587 -20.63 -18.90 10.78
CA ARG A 587 -20.60 -17.43 10.67
C ARG A 587 -21.80 -16.69 11.27
#